data_AF-A0A947U566-F1
#
_entry.id   AF-A0A947U566-F1
#
_cell.length_a   1.000
_cell.length_b   1.000
_cell.length_c   1.000
_cell.angle_alpha   90.00
_cell.angle_beta   90.00
_cell.angle_gamma   90.00
#
_symmetry.space_group_name_H-M   'P 1'
#
loop_
_entity.id
_entity.type
_entity.pdbx_description
1 polymer ?
#
loop_
_entity_poly.entity_id
_entity_poly.type
_entity_poly.pdbx_seq_one_letter_code
_entity_poly.pdbx_strand_id
1 'polypeptide(L)'
;SRQVTYGQRTADNRLVFGARGGYRFGGRLRTDFNLSEDERDLRRYLFSELFPQLKQVRITHAWGGNLGMARRFRPHMLVDRRNGIALSGGYGGEGVGASNLGGRTLADLILDQQSELTRQPWVLGDQPLNQLPRWEPEPLRWLGYNAIIQSFVHEDRVLANPHSPPWRRQLASNLAGTMEKFMR
;
A
#
# COMPACT_ATOMS: atom_id res chain seq x y z
N SER A 1 -6.40 12.31 -8.77
CA SER A 1 -5.46 11.24 -9.12
C SER A 1 -5.59 10.05 -8.17
N ARG A 2 -5.62 8.82 -8.69
CA ARG A 2 -5.59 7.57 -7.91
C ARG A 2 -4.21 7.27 -7.29
N GLN A 3 -3.22 8.13 -7.53
CA GLN A 3 -1.85 7.92 -7.07
C GLN A 3 -1.55 8.59 -5.72
N VAL A 4 -2.27 9.65 -5.35
CA VAL A 4 -2.18 10.26 -4.01
C VAL A 4 -2.89 9.36 -3.01
N THR A 5 -2.18 8.97 -1.95
CA THR A 5 -2.70 8.06 -0.93
C THR A 5 -3.12 8.82 0.33
N TYR A 6 -2.36 9.84 0.74
CA TYR A 6 -2.72 10.69 1.89
C TYR A 6 -2.04 12.07 1.79
N GLY A 7 -2.62 13.04 2.51
CA GLY A 7 -2.03 14.35 2.76
C GLY A 7 -2.35 14.77 4.19
N GLN A 8 -1.34 15.12 4.97
CA GLN A 8 -1.51 15.51 6.37
C GLN A 8 -0.65 16.71 6.76
N ARG A 9 -1.14 17.48 7.73
CA ARG A 9 -0.36 18.53 8.40
C ARG A 9 0.35 17.92 9.59
N THR A 10 1.64 18.21 9.69
CA THR A 10 2.51 17.77 10.79
C THR A 10 2.40 18.73 11.97
N ALA A 11 2.86 18.29 13.16
CA ALA A 11 2.81 19.08 14.38
C ALA A 11 3.60 20.41 14.29
N ASP A 12 4.64 20.46 13.46
CA ASP A 12 5.44 21.66 13.20
C ASP A 12 4.99 22.41 11.93
N ASN A 13 3.71 22.28 11.57
CA ASN A 13 3.03 23.04 10.52
C ASN A 13 3.55 22.81 9.08
N ARG A 14 4.24 21.69 8.82
CA ARG A 14 4.58 21.26 7.44
C ARG A 14 3.48 20.38 6.86
N LEU A 15 3.39 20.33 5.53
CA LEU A 15 2.53 19.38 4.82
C LEU A 15 3.34 18.15 4.39
N VAL A 16 2.77 16.96 4.58
CA VAL A 16 3.33 15.69 4.12
C VAL A 16 2.33 15.04 3.18
N PHE A 17 2.82 14.63 2.01
CA PHE A 17 2.04 13.93 1.00
C PHE A 17 2.63 12.56 0.73
N GLY A 18 1.78 11.54 0.77
CA GLY A 18 2.12 10.18 0.41
C GLY A 18 1.54 9.83 -0.96
N ALA A 19 2.35 9.15 -1.77
CA ALA A 19 1.91 8.58 -3.04
C ALA A 19 2.25 7.09 -3.09
N ARG A 20 1.49 6.36 -3.89
CA ARG A 20 1.66 4.92 -4.07
C ARG A 20 3.10 4.59 -4.52
N GLY A 21 3.67 3.55 -3.91
CA GLY A 21 4.99 3.04 -4.26
C GLY A 21 4.96 2.17 -5.53
N GLY A 22 6.12 1.57 -5.85
CA GLY A 22 6.25 0.56 -6.90
C GLY A 22 6.57 -0.83 -6.34
N TYR A 23 6.61 -1.83 -7.22
CA TYR A 23 6.99 -3.21 -6.89
C TYR A 23 8.32 -3.56 -7.54
N ARG A 24 9.29 -4.01 -6.73
CA ARG A 24 10.58 -4.52 -7.20
C ARG A 24 10.44 -6.01 -7.48
N PHE A 25 10.96 -6.47 -8.63
CA PHE A 25 10.92 -7.87 -9.03
C PHE A 25 11.38 -8.81 -7.91
N GLY A 26 10.62 -9.87 -7.66
CA GLY A 26 10.89 -10.81 -6.57
C GLY A 26 10.55 -10.30 -5.17
N GLY A 27 9.89 -9.14 -5.04
CA GLY A 27 9.56 -8.53 -3.75
C GLY A 27 10.81 -8.02 -3.03
N ARG A 28 11.87 -7.70 -3.78
CA ARG A 28 13.14 -7.22 -3.22
C ARG A 28 12.90 -5.95 -2.41
N LEU A 29 13.40 -5.95 -1.19
CA LEU A 29 13.31 -4.80 -0.31
C LEU A 29 14.16 -3.64 -0.85
N ARG A 30 13.63 -2.43 -0.73
CA ARG A 30 14.42 -1.21 -0.83
C ARG A 30 15.29 -1.09 0.41
N THR A 31 16.57 -0.75 0.22
CA THR A 31 17.54 -0.52 1.29
C THR A 31 17.91 0.96 1.39
N ASP A 32 18.05 1.64 0.25
CA ASP A 32 18.17 3.09 0.18
C ASP A 32 16.78 3.73 0.11
N PHE A 33 16.37 4.43 1.16
CA PHE A 33 15.07 5.08 1.26
C PHE A 33 15.04 6.51 0.72
N ASN A 34 16.11 7.01 0.10
CA ASN A 34 16.06 8.29 -0.62
C ASN A 34 15.26 8.16 -1.91
N LEU A 35 14.35 9.09 -2.16
CA LEU A 35 13.60 9.13 -3.42
C LEU A 35 14.50 9.60 -4.57
N SER A 36 14.37 8.95 -5.74
CA SER A 36 14.97 9.46 -6.98
C SER A 36 14.35 10.80 -7.39
N GLU A 37 14.99 11.50 -8.32
CA GLU A 37 14.48 12.76 -8.87
C GLU A 37 13.09 12.56 -9.51
N ASP A 38 12.94 11.55 -10.38
CA ASP A 38 11.65 11.16 -10.97
C ASP A 38 10.58 10.87 -9.92
N GLU A 39 10.95 10.17 -8.83
CA GLU A 39 10.02 9.89 -7.75
C GLU A 39 9.55 11.20 -7.10
N ARG A 40 10.45 12.15 -6.84
CA ARG A 40 10.13 13.45 -6.22
C ARG A 40 9.27 14.31 -7.14
N ASP A 41 9.59 14.36 -8.44
CA ASP A 41 8.86 15.14 -9.43
C ASP A 41 7.43 14.63 -9.62
N LEU A 42 7.25 13.30 -9.61
CA LEU A 42 5.91 12.72 -9.60
C LEU A 42 5.11 13.19 -8.37
N ARG A 43 5.70 13.17 -7.16
CA ARG A 43 4.99 13.64 -5.95
C ARG A 43 4.68 15.13 -6.07
N ARG A 44 5.60 15.93 -6.61
CA ARG A 44 5.38 17.37 -6.87
C ARG A 44 4.19 17.60 -7.76
N TYR A 45 4.14 16.92 -8.90
CA TYR A 45 3.00 16.98 -9.80
C TYR A 45 1.71 16.63 -9.04
N LEU A 46 1.67 15.50 -8.35
CA LEU A 46 0.48 15.00 -7.66
C LEU A 46 -0.05 15.95 -6.58
N PHE A 47 0.80 16.49 -5.70
CA PHE A 47 0.31 17.44 -4.68
C PHE A 47 -0.05 18.81 -5.27
N SER A 48 0.57 19.18 -6.40
CA SER A 48 0.30 20.47 -7.07
C SER A 48 -1.03 20.47 -7.84
N GLU A 49 -1.46 19.31 -8.32
CA GLU A 49 -2.79 19.13 -8.90
C GLU A 49 -3.89 19.31 -7.85
N LEU A 50 -3.63 18.91 -6.61
CA LEU A 50 -4.56 19.10 -5.48
C LEU A 50 -4.50 20.51 -4.92
N PHE A 51 -3.30 21.09 -4.81
CA PHE A 51 -3.06 22.40 -4.25
C PHE A 51 -2.16 23.22 -5.19
N PRO A 52 -2.74 23.95 -6.15
CA PRO A 52 -1.97 24.72 -7.13
C PRO A 52 -0.99 25.73 -6.51
N GLN A 53 -1.28 26.22 -5.30
CA GLN A 53 -0.42 27.11 -4.53
C GLN A 53 0.92 26.45 -4.14
N LEU A 54 0.99 25.12 -4.16
CA LEU A 54 2.19 24.37 -3.80
C LEU A 54 3.15 24.13 -4.98
N LYS A 55 2.82 24.55 -6.21
CA LYS A 55 3.63 24.26 -7.41
C LYS A 55 5.12 24.57 -7.25
N GLN A 56 5.44 25.73 -6.68
CA GLN A 56 6.81 26.24 -6.56
C GLN A 56 7.40 26.09 -5.16
N VAL A 57 6.74 25.39 -4.23
CA VAL A 57 7.28 25.27 -2.88
C VAL A 57 8.49 24.35 -2.84
N ARG A 58 9.45 24.68 -1.98
CA ARG A 58 10.63 23.85 -1.74
C ARG A 58 10.20 22.53 -1.08
N ILE A 59 10.58 21.41 -1.67
CA ILE A 59 10.51 20.09 -1.00
C ILE A 59 11.73 20.01 -0.09
N THR A 60 11.51 20.07 1.22
CA THR A 60 12.59 20.05 2.22
C THR A 60 13.01 18.64 2.60
N HIS A 61 12.09 17.68 2.55
CA HIS A 61 12.31 16.28 2.93
C HIS A 61 11.61 15.36 1.93
N ALA A 62 12.24 14.21 1.66
CA ALA A 62 11.66 13.16 0.83
C ALA A 62 12.22 11.82 1.30
N TRP A 63 11.36 10.81 1.43
CA TRP A 63 11.76 9.47 1.82
C TRP A 63 10.80 8.44 1.23
N GLY A 64 11.27 7.21 1.15
CA GLY A 64 10.51 6.03 0.79
C GLY A 64 10.53 5.00 1.91
N GLY A 65 10.07 3.79 1.60
CA GLY A 65 10.05 2.68 2.54
C GLY A 65 9.57 1.40 1.87
N ASN A 66 9.53 0.33 2.65
CA ASN A 66 8.94 -0.94 2.25
C ASN A 66 7.54 -1.06 2.83
N LEU A 67 6.65 -1.73 2.09
CA LEU A 67 5.27 -1.97 2.51
C LEU A 67 5.00 -3.46 2.63
N GLY A 68 4.53 -3.89 3.80
CA GLY A 68 4.09 -5.26 4.05
C GLY A 68 2.66 -5.48 3.57
N MET A 69 2.50 -6.23 2.48
CA MET A 69 1.21 -6.56 1.88
C MET A 69 0.90 -8.06 2.00
N ALA A 70 -0.26 -8.40 2.54
CA ALA A 70 -0.79 -9.76 2.50
C ALA A 70 -1.46 -10.03 1.15
N ARG A 71 -1.40 -11.28 0.66
CA ARG A 71 -2.01 -11.67 -0.62
C ARG A 71 -3.51 -11.37 -0.71
N ARG A 72 -4.23 -11.47 0.41
CA ARG A 72 -5.69 -11.20 0.49
C ARG A 72 -6.01 -9.77 0.93
N PHE A 73 -5.03 -8.87 1.00
CA PHE A 73 -5.21 -7.47 1.42
C PHE A 73 -5.92 -7.33 2.77
N ARG A 74 -5.73 -8.30 3.67
CA ARG A 74 -6.29 -8.31 5.03
C ARG A 74 -5.16 -8.46 6.04
N PRO A 75 -5.18 -7.66 7.13
CA PRO A 75 -4.28 -7.92 8.23
C PRO A 75 -4.60 -9.28 8.84
N HIS A 76 -3.61 -9.90 9.45
CA HIS A 76 -3.78 -11.17 10.14
C HIS A 76 -2.86 -11.29 11.35
N MET A 77 -3.38 -11.96 12.38
CA MET A 77 -2.65 -12.29 13.60
C MET A 77 -2.76 -13.79 13.82
N LEU A 78 -1.61 -14.44 14.04
CA LEU A 78 -1.55 -15.87 14.29
C LEU A 78 -0.36 -16.20 15.18
N VAL A 79 -0.45 -17.35 15.82
CA VAL A 79 0.69 -18.02 16.43
C VAL A 79 0.89 -19.35 15.72
N ASP A 80 2.14 -19.70 15.46
CA ASP A 80 2.57 -21.00 14.96
C ASP A 80 3.32 -21.67 16.12
N ARG A 81 2.59 -22.35 17.00
CA ARG A 81 3.19 -22.95 18.21
C ARG A 81 4.20 -24.04 17.86
N ARG A 82 3.95 -24.76 16.76
CA ARG A 82 4.84 -25.82 16.27
C ARG A 82 6.24 -25.29 15.94
N ASN A 83 6.33 -24.10 15.34
CA ASN A 83 7.61 -23.49 14.96
C ASN A 83 8.08 -22.41 15.95
N GLY A 84 7.29 -22.10 16.99
CA GLY A 84 7.62 -21.07 17.98
C GLY A 84 7.60 -19.64 17.42
N ILE A 85 6.74 -19.37 16.44
CA ILE A 85 6.67 -18.06 15.76
C ILE A 85 5.29 -17.43 16.00
N ALA A 86 5.24 -16.12 16.17
CA ALA A 86 4.01 -15.35 16.19
C ALA A 86 4.09 -14.25 15.13
N LEU A 87 3.00 -14.03 14.39
CA LEU A 87 2.95 -13.04 13.30
C LEU A 87 1.77 -12.09 13.50
N SER A 88 2.05 -10.80 13.33
CA SER A 88 1.07 -9.73 13.22
C SER A 88 1.49 -8.86 12.05
N GLY A 89 0.69 -8.81 10.98
CA GLY A 89 1.12 -8.16 9.76
C GLY A 89 0.07 -8.09 8.65
N GLY A 90 0.53 -7.69 7.46
CA GLY A 90 -0.36 -7.51 6.30
C GLY A 90 -1.22 -6.24 6.35
N TYR A 91 -0.79 -5.21 7.08
CA TYR A 91 -1.58 -4.01 7.36
C TYR A 91 -1.87 -3.10 6.16
N GLY A 92 -1.34 -3.38 4.97
CA GLY A 92 -1.83 -2.69 3.77
C GLY A 92 -1.41 -1.22 3.60
N GLY A 93 -0.54 -0.70 4.48
CA GLY A 93 -0.18 0.72 4.54
C GLY A 93 -0.73 1.43 5.77
N GLU A 94 -1.64 0.80 6.50
CA GLU A 94 -2.31 1.36 7.69
C GLU A 94 -1.74 0.78 9.00
N GLY A 95 -0.44 0.46 9.00
CA GLY A 95 0.19 -0.29 10.07
C GLY A 95 0.45 0.48 11.37
N VAL A 96 0.57 1.81 11.31
CA VAL A 96 0.95 2.62 12.49
C VAL A 96 -0.09 2.45 13.61
N GLY A 97 -1.37 2.64 13.31
CA GLY A 97 -2.44 2.39 14.27
C GLY A 97 -2.72 0.90 14.48
N ALA A 98 -2.80 0.13 13.39
CA ALA A 98 -3.20 -1.28 13.45
C ALA A 98 -2.23 -2.17 14.23
N SER A 99 -0.93 -1.82 14.27
CA SER A 99 0.08 -2.57 15.02
C SER A 99 -0.10 -2.51 16.54
N ASN A 100 -0.71 -1.45 17.09
CA ASN A 100 -1.03 -1.41 18.52
C ASN A 100 -2.06 -2.49 18.89
N LEU A 101 -3.17 -2.53 18.14
CA LEU A 101 -4.20 -3.56 18.29
C LEU A 101 -3.61 -4.94 18.04
N GLY A 102 -2.88 -5.09 16.93
CA GLY A 102 -2.27 -6.35 16.54
C GLY A 102 -1.24 -6.88 17.52
N GLY A 103 -0.48 -6.01 18.19
CA GLY A 103 0.49 -6.40 19.22
C GLY A 103 -0.19 -6.92 20.48
N ARG A 104 -1.27 -6.25 20.93
CA ARG A 104 -2.07 -6.69 22.08
C ARG A 104 -2.76 -8.02 21.80
N THR A 105 -3.38 -8.16 20.63
CA THR A 105 -3.95 -9.43 20.17
C THR A 105 -2.89 -10.53 20.15
N LEU A 106 -1.68 -10.25 19.64
CA LEU A 106 -0.61 -11.24 19.60
C LEU A 106 -0.14 -11.65 21.00
N ALA A 107 -0.08 -10.72 21.95
CA ALA A 107 0.25 -11.03 23.34
C ALA A 107 -0.76 -12.00 23.96
N ASP A 108 -2.06 -11.73 23.79
CA ASP A 108 -3.13 -12.62 24.28
C ASP A 108 -3.04 -14.01 23.62
N LEU A 109 -2.80 -14.06 22.30
CA LEU A 109 -2.61 -15.34 21.58
C LEU A 109 -1.39 -16.11 22.10
N ILE A 110 -0.27 -15.43 22.34
CA ILE A 110 0.96 -16.08 22.86
C ILE A 110 0.70 -16.68 24.23
N LEU A 111 0.01 -15.94 25.11
CA LEU A 111 -0.33 -16.33 26.48
C LEU A 111 -1.54 -17.27 26.58
N ASP A 112 -2.13 -17.67 25.45
CA ASP A 112 -3.32 -18.51 25.37
C ASP A 112 -4.54 -17.92 26.09
N GLN A 113 -4.65 -16.59 26.11
CA GLN A 113 -5.73 -15.86 26.75
C GLN A 113 -6.91 -15.67 25.79
N GLN A 114 -8.10 -15.99 26.28
CA GLN A 114 -9.35 -15.74 25.57
C GLN A 114 -9.85 -14.34 25.89
N SER A 115 -9.86 -13.46 24.89
CA SER A 115 -10.29 -12.07 25.04
C SER A 115 -11.12 -11.63 23.82
N GLU A 116 -11.71 -10.45 23.89
CA GLU A 116 -12.36 -9.86 22.72
C GLU A 116 -11.38 -9.67 21.55
N LEU A 117 -10.09 -9.43 21.86
CA LEU A 117 -9.05 -9.21 20.86
C LEU A 117 -8.74 -10.48 20.06
N THR A 118 -8.82 -11.67 20.68
CA THR A 118 -8.53 -12.95 20.02
C THR A 118 -9.71 -13.51 19.24
N ARG A 119 -10.92 -12.95 19.42
CA ARG A 119 -12.15 -13.35 18.72
C ARG A 119 -12.41 -12.58 17.41
N GLN A 120 -11.52 -11.67 17.04
CA GLN A 120 -11.71 -10.81 15.87
C GLN A 120 -11.51 -11.58 14.55
N PRO A 121 -12.19 -11.19 13.45
CA PRO A 121 -12.19 -11.96 12.21
C PRO A 121 -10.85 -11.99 11.45
N TRP A 122 -9.90 -11.14 11.82
CA TRP A 122 -8.52 -11.15 11.31
C TRP A 122 -7.58 -12.01 12.16
N VAL A 123 -8.08 -12.62 13.25
CA VAL A 123 -7.31 -13.54 14.07
C VAL A 123 -7.47 -14.94 13.52
N LEU A 124 -6.36 -15.53 13.12
CA LEU A 124 -6.32 -16.88 12.57
C LEU A 124 -6.05 -17.93 13.66
N GLY A 125 -5.59 -17.53 14.85
CA GLY A 125 -5.35 -18.44 15.98
C GLY A 125 -4.04 -19.21 15.85
N ASP A 126 -4.02 -20.46 16.32
CA ASP A 126 -2.86 -21.35 16.20
C ASP A 126 -2.86 -22.04 14.83
N GLN A 127 -1.95 -21.62 13.95
CA GLN A 127 -1.79 -22.24 12.64
C GLN A 127 -0.40 -22.01 12.03
N PRO A 128 0.12 -22.97 11.24
CA PRO A 128 1.41 -22.82 10.58
C PRO A 128 1.48 -21.63 9.61
N LEU A 129 2.59 -20.90 9.63
CA LEU A 129 2.80 -19.76 8.73
C LEU A 129 2.69 -20.11 7.25
N ASN A 130 3.04 -21.34 6.89
CA ASN A 130 3.02 -21.82 5.51
C ASN A 130 1.60 -22.02 4.93
N GLN A 131 0.55 -21.96 5.76
CA GLN A 131 -0.84 -21.99 5.33
C GLN A 131 -1.33 -20.63 4.82
N LEU A 132 -0.59 -19.55 5.10
CA LEU A 132 -0.93 -18.24 4.55
C LEU A 132 -0.89 -18.27 3.02
N PRO A 133 -1.87 -17.64 2.34
CA PRO A 133 -1.93 -17.61 0.89
C PRO A 133 -0.63 -17.05 0.30
N ARG A 134 0.00 -17.84 -0.56
CA ARG A 134 1.21 -17.43 -1.26
C ARG A 134 0.86 -16.46 -2.39
N TRP A 135 1.79 -15.55 -2.63
CA TRP A 135 1.78 -14.73 -3.82
C TRP A 135 2.08 -15.57 -5.07
N GLU A 136 1.58 -15.11 -6.22
CA GLU A 136 1.87 -15.68 -7.52
C GLU A 136 3.39 -15.72 -7.77
N PRO A 137 3.90 -16.76 -8.46
CA PRO A 137 5.31 -16.85 -8.78
C PRO A 137 5.74 -15.72 -9.73
N GLU A 138 7.04 -15.39 -9.73
CA GLU A 138 7.59 -14.48 -10.74
C GLU A 138 7.68 -15.19 -12.11
N PRO A 139 7.46 -14.48 -13.23
CA PRO A 139 7.26 -13.03 -13.35
C PRO A 139 5.78 -12.57 -13.25
N LEU A 140 4.83 -13.47 -13.01
CA LEU A 140 3.39 -13.15 -13.05
C LEU A 140 3.00 -12.07 -12.06
N ARG A 141 3.54 -12.13 -10.83
CA ARG A 141 3.30 -11.10 -9.81
C ARG A 141 3.83 -9.74 -10.24
N TRP A 142 5.08 -9.66 -10.72
CA TRP A 142 5.65 -8.41 -11.21
C TRP A 142 4.87 -7.84 -12.40
N LEU A 143 4.50 -8.68 -13.37
CA LEU A 143 3.71 -8.27 -14.53
C LEU A 143 2.34 -7.74 -14.10
N GLY A 144 1.62 -8.49 -13.24
CA GLY A 144 0.30 -8.11 -12.75
C GLY A 144 0.34 -6.76 -12.02
N TYR A 145 1.28 -6.59 -11.08
CA TYR A 145 1.43 -5.32 -10.37
C TYR A 145 1.69 -4.15 -11.32
N ASN A 146 2.67 -4.30 -12.23
CA ASN A 146 3.02 -3.21 -13.15
C ASN A 146 1.89 -2.90 -14.14
N ALA A 147 1.16 -3.91 -14.62
CA ALA A 147 -0.01 -3.70 -15.47
C ALA A 147 -1.08 -2.85 -14.76
N ILE A 148 -1.35 -3.14 -13.48
CA ILE A 148 -2.30 -2.37 -12.67
C ILE A 148 -1.81 -0.92 -12.50
N ILE A 149 -0.55 -0.71 -12.10
CA ILE A 149 0.00 0.65 -11.93
C ILE A 149 -0.02 1.43 -13.24
N GLN A 150 0.40 0.82 -14.36
CA GLN A 150 0.37 1.47 -15.66
C GLN A 150 -1.06 1.82 -16.09
N SER A 151 -2.06 1.00 -15.75
CA SER A 151 -3.46 1.33 -16.01
C SER A 151 -3.93 2.57 -15.25
N PHE A 152 -3.53 2.73 -13.98
CA PHE A 152 -3.85 3.92 -13.18
C PHE A 152 -3.12 5.16 -13.68
N VAL A 153 -1.85 5.03 -14.07
CA VAL A 153 -1.07 6.13 -14.67
C VAL A 153 -1.71 6.56 -15.99
N HIS A 154 -2.13 5.60 -16.82
CA HIS A 154 -2.79 5.88 -18.09
C HIS A 154 -4.14 6.60 -17.89
N GLU A 155 -4.98 6.11 -16.97
CA GLU A 155 -6.24 6.77 -16.61
C GLU A 155 -6.00 8.21 -16.15
N ASP A 156 -5.05 8.43 -15.23
CA ASP A 156 -4.76 9.76 -14.70
C ASP A 156 -4.34 10.73 -15.82
N ARG A 157 -3.48 10.30 -16.75
CA ARG A 157 -3.07 11.11 -17.92
C ARG A 157 -4.24 11.43 -18.85
N VAL A 158 -5.11 10.45 -19.12
CA VAL A 158 -6.26 10.62 -20.01
C VAL A 158 -7.29 11.56 -19.40
N LEU A 159 -7.54 11.44 -18.10
CA LEU A 159 -8.48 12.30 -17.37
C LEU A 159 -7.92 13.72 -17.16
N ALA A 160 -6.60 13.86 -16.95
CA ALA A 160 -5.96 15.16 -16.78
C ALA A 160 -5.96 16.02 -18.07
N ASN A 161 -5.96 15.39 -19.26
CA ASN A 161 -6.03 16.12 -20.51
C ASN A 161 -7.49 16.57 -20.83
N PRO A 162 -7.79 17.89 -20.85
CA PRO A 162 -9.13 18.40 -21.12
C PRO A 162 -9.67 18.02 -22.50
N HIS A 163 -8.79 17.81 -23.47
CA HIS A 163 -9.12 17.48 -24.86
C HIS A 163 -9.33 15.98 -25.11
N SER A 164 -9.17 15.12 -24.10
CA SER A 164 -9.42 13.69 -24.26
C SER A 164 -10.91 13.43 -24.58
N PRO A 165 -11.22 12.71 -25.67
CA PRO A 165 -12.61 12.45 -26.04
C PRO A 165 -13.31 11.56 -25.00
N PRO A 166 -14.63 11.71 -24.78
CA PRO A 166 -15.37 10.99 -23.74
C PRO A 166 -15.20 9.46 -23.78
N TRP A 167 -15.17 8.87 -24.99
CA TRP A 167 -15.01 7.41 -25.14
C TRP A 167 -13.64 6.91 -24.64
N ARG A 168 -12.57 7.69 -24.81
CA ARG A 168 -11.22 7.34 -24.31
C ARG A 168 -11.19 7.40 -22.79
N ARG A 169 -11.83 8.42 -22.20
CA ARG A 169 -11.95 8.55 -20.75
C ARG A 169 -12.71 7.36 -20.17
N GLN A 170 -13.84 6.99 -20.76
CA GLN A 170 -14.62 5.83 -20.32
C GLN A 170 -13.82 4.53 -20.43
N LEU A 171 -13.11 4.31 -21.54
CA LEU A 171 -12.28 3.13 -21.74
C LEU A 171 -11.16 3.03 -20.70
N ALA A 172 -10.46 4.15 -20.46
CA ALA A 172 -9.37 4.20 -19.47
C ALA A 172 -9.88 3.91 -18.05
N SER A 173 -11.02 4.49 -17.66
CA SER A 173 -11.62 4.22 -16.35
C SER A 173 -12.17 2.80 -16.21
N ASN A 174 -12.75 2.23 -17.28
CA ASN A 174 -13.20 0.83 -17.28
C ASN A 174 -12.01 -0.14 -17.13
N LEU A 175 -10.92 0.12 -17.86
CA LEU A 175 -9.69 -0.68 -17.76
C LEU A 175 -9.11 -0.62 -16.35
N ALA A 176 -8.94 0.60 -15.81
CA ALA A 176 -8.42 0.80 -14.46
C ALA A 176 -9.32 0.15 -13.39
N GLY A 177 -10.64 0.30 -13.49
CA GLY A 177 -11.58 -0.35 -12.58
C GLY A 177 -11.58 -1.88 -12.67
N THR A 178 -11.34 -2.44 -13.87
CA THR A 178 -11.16 -3.89 -14.05
C THR A 178 -9.86 -4.37 -13.42
N MET A 179 -8.76 -3.62 -13.62
CA MET A 179 -7.46 -3.91 -13.02
C MET A 179 -7.49 -3.83 -11.48
N GLU A 180 -8.23 -2.87 -10.93
CA GLU A 180 -8.43 -2.74 -9.48
C GLU A 180 -9.12 -3.96 -8.86
N LYS A 181 -10.04 -4.63 -9.58
CA LYS A 181 -10.69 -5.85 -9.09
C LYS A 181 -9.72 -7.01 -8.88
N PHE A 182 -8.62 -7.07 -9.64
CA PHE A 182 -7.57 -8.08 -9.43
C PHE A 182 -6.78 -7.85 -8.13
N MET A 183 -6.91 -6.68 -7.49
CA MET A 183 -6.33 -6.39 -6.18
C MET A 183 -7.23 -6.81 -5.00
N ARG A 184 -8.48 -7.24 -5.22
CA ARG A 184 -9.40 -7.69 -4.16
C ARG A 184 -9.36 -9.20 -4.00
#